data_AF-A0A973RI42-F1
#
_entry.id   AF-A0A973RI42-F1
#
_cell.length_a   1.000
_cell.length_b   1.000
_cell.length_c   1.000
_cell.angle_alpha   90.00
_cell.angle_beta   90.00
_cell.angle_gamma   90.00
#
_symmetry.space_group_name_H-M   'P 1'
#
loop_
_entity.id
_entity.type
_entity.pdbx_description
1 polymer ?
#
loop_
_entity_poly.entity_id
_entity_poly.type
_entity_poly.pdbx_seq_one_letter_code
_entity_poly.pdbx_strand_id
1 'polypeptide(L)'
;AERLRLAGRPALRLESIRSVNGVPISRGTQWYVAELVPSLPEHFTAEGTITGALRALGIKDYVRVSTTVGGRHATAEEAEELVLPAGSVVLVVRALDALPDGTPLQLGVTRFAASRVELDVEHSALG
;
A
#
# COMPACT_ATOMS: atom_id res chain seq x y z
N ALA A 1 0.87 -2.34 13.49
CA ALA A 1 0.35 -3.39 14.39
C ALA A 1 -1.02 -3.03 14.95
N GLU A 2 -1.17 -1.90 15.65
CA GLU A 2 -2.42 -1.50 16.30
C GLU A 2 -3.60 -1.34 15.32
N ARG A 3 -3.42 -0.60 14.21
CA ARG A 3 -4.47 -0.42 13.18
C ARG A 3 -4.90 -1.72 12.50
N LEU A 4 -4.03 -2.74 12.49
CA LEU A 4 -4.32 -4.08 11.98
C LEU A 4 -4.85 -5.03 13.05
N ARG A 5 -5.00 -4.58 14.30
CA ARG A 5 -5.47 -5.38 15.45
C ARG A 5 -4.75 -6.71 15.59
N LEU A 6 -3.44 -6.71 15.35
CA LEU A 6 -2.65 -7.94 15.33
C LEU A 6 -2.55 -8.60 16.71
N ALA A 7 -2.54 -7.83 17.81
CA ALA A 7 -2.42 -8.37 19.17
C ALA A 7 -1.26 -9.37 19.33
N GLY A 8 -0.10 -9.09 18.72
CA GLY A 8 1.08 -9.97 18.73
C GLY A 8 1.12 -11.01 17.60
N ARG A 9 0.05 -11.18 16.81
CA ARG A 9 0.01 -12.07 15.64
C ARG A 9 0.92 -11.57 14.51
N PRO A 10 1.46 -12.48 13.68
CA PRO A 10 2.36 -12.11 12.60
C PRO A 10 1.67 -11.29 11.50
N ALA A 11 2.45 -10.46 10.83
CA ALA A 11 2.04 -9.75 9.63
C ALA A 11 2.92 -10.15 8.45
N LEU A 12 2.30 -10.34 7.28
CA LEU A 12 3.05 -10.43 6.04
C LEU A 12 3.39 -9.02 5.57
N ARG A 13 4.68 -8.73 5.32
CA ARG A 13 5.14 -7.44 4.80
C ARG A 13 5.53 -7.59 3.34
N LEU A 14 4.93 -6.75 2.48
CA LEU A 14 5.27 -6.62 1.07
C LEU A 14 5.89 -5.25 0.82
N GLU A 15 7.05 -5.22 0.18
CA GLU A 15 7.70 -4.00 -0.30
C GLU A 15 7.66 -3.97 -1.82
N SER A 16 7.45 -2.79 -2.40
CA SER A 16 7.39 -2.62 -3.85
C SER A 16 7.93 -1.28 -4.30
N ILE A 17 8.53 -1.26 -5.48
CA ILE A 17 8.84 -0.04 -6.23
C ILE A 17 8.00 -0.10 -7.50
N ARG A 18 7.29 0.99 -7.80
CA ARG A 18 6.59 1.14 -9.09
C ARG A 18 7.32 2.16 -9.93
N SER A 19 7.45 1.84 -11.21
CA SER A 19 8.13 2.68 -12.19
C SER A 19 7.26 2.89 -13.42
N VAL A 20 7.41 4.04 -14.06
CA VAL A 20 6.84 4.36 -15.37
C VAL A 20 7.99 4.65 -16.32
N ASN A 21 8.08 3.92 -17.42
CA ASN A 21 9.18 4.02 -18.39
C ASN A 21 10.57 3.95 -17.74
N GLY A 22 10.74 3.06 -16.76
CA GLY A 22 11.99 2.87 -16.02
C GLY A 22 12.26 3.91 -14.93
N VAL A 23 11.43 4.94 -14.78
CA VAL A 23 11.57 5.96 -13.72
C VAL A 23 10.75 5.55 -12.50
N PRO A 24 11.36 5.32 -11.32
CA PRO A 24 10.61 5.04 -10.10
C PRO A 24 9.67 6.19 -9.73
N ILE A 25 8.40 5.90 -9.47
CA ILE A 25 7.40 6.89 -9.07
C ILE A 25 6.92 6.71 -7.64
N SER A 26 7.02 5.50 -7.08
CA SER A 26 6.57 5.24 -5.72
C SER A 26 7.23 4.03 -5.06
N ARG A 27 7.42 4.11 -3.73
CA ARG A 27 7.79 3.01 -2.84
C ARG A 27 6.58 2.64 -1.97
N GLY A 28 6.12 1.40 -2.06
CA GLY A 28 5.03 0.86 -1.25
C GLY A 28 5.55 -0.04 -0.15
N THR A 29 5.01 0.11 1.06
CA THR A 29 5.11 -0.90 2.12
C THR A 29 3.71 -1.28 2.55
N GLN A 30 3.35 -2.56 2.42
CA GLN A 30 2.05 -3.08 2.80
C GLN A 30 2.23 -4.15 3.87
N TRP A 31 1.37 -4.11 4.88
CA TRP A 31 1.30 -5.13 5.92
C TRP A 31 -0.09 -5.77 5.87
N TYR A 32 -0.14 -7.09 5.85
CA TYR A 32 -1.36 -7.89 5.86
C TYR A 32 -1.45 -8.71 7.14
N VAL A 33 -2.68 -8.98 7.61
CA VAL A 33 -2.91 -9.98 8.66
C VAL A 33 -2.59 -11.36 8.09
N ALA A 34 -1.47 -11.96 8.51
CA ALA A 34 -0.91 -13.15 7.85
C ALA A 34 -1.88 -14.34 7.78
N GLU A 35 -2.70 -14.53 8.82
CA GLU A 35 -3.72 -15.57 8.91
C GLU A 35 -4.80 -15.47 7.81
N LEU A 36 -5.06 -14.25 7.32
CA LEU A 36 -6.03 -14.02 6.24
C LEU A 36 -5.41 -14.20 4.86
N VAL A 37 -4.08 -14.25 4.77
CA VAL A 37 -3.36 -14.25 3.49
C VAL A 37 -2.21 -15.30 3.44
N PRO A 38 -2.46 -16.56 3.83
CA PRO A 38 -1.40 -17.55 4.09
C PRO A 38 -0.55 -17.90 2.86
N SER A 39 -1.06 -17.70 1.65
CA SER A 39 -0.36 -18.01 0.38
C SER A 39 -0.29 -16.82 -0.58
N LEU A 40 -0.31 -15.60 -0.04
CA LEU A 40 -0.26 -14.39 -0.87
C LEU A 40 0.99 -14.28 -1.73
N PRO A 41 2.21 -14.63 -1.25
CA PRO A 41 3.40 -14.58 -2.10
C PRO A 41 3.31 -15.47 -3.35
N GLU A 42 2.77 -16.68 -3.20
CA GLU A 42 2.60 -17.65 -4.28
C GLU A 42 1.59 -17.12 -5.31
N HIS A 43 0.43 -16.66 -4.85
CA HIS A 43 -0.59 -16.09 -5.72
C HIS A 43 -0.13 -14.77 -6.35
N PHE A 44 0.63 -13.93 -5.64
CA PHE A 44 1.18 -12.70 -6.20
C PHE A 44 2.17 -12.97 -7.32
N THR A 45 3.01 -14.00 -7.16
CA THR A 45 3.94 -14.43 -8.20
C THR A 45 3.21 -14.93 -9.45
N ALA A 46 2.10 -15.67 -9.27
CA ALA A 46 1.31 -16.20 -10.38
C ALA A 46 0.46 -15.11 -11.09
N GLU A 47 -0.18 -14.23 -10.33
CA GLU A 47 -1.16 -13.26 -10.85
C GLU A 47 -0.53 -11.92 -11.27
N GLY A 48 0.68 -11.61 -10.79
CA GLY A 48 1.40 -10.36 -11.08
C GLY A 48 0.77 -9.09 -10.49
N THR A 49 -0.37 -9.21 -9.81
CA THR A 49 -1.07 -8.09 -9.16
C THR A 49 -1.59 -8.47 -7.79
N ILE A 50 -1.59 -7.51 -6.86
CA ILE A 50 -2.03 -7.76 -5.50
C ILE A 50 -3.54 -8.06 -5.42
N THR A 51 -4.35 -7.38 -6.23
CA THR A 51 -5.80 -7.61 -6.31
C THR A 51 -6.12 -8.99 -6.88
N GLY A 52 -5.38 -9.43 -7.92
CA GLY A 52 -5.51 -10.79 -8.44
C GLY A 52 -5.16 -11.84 -7.39
N ALA A 53 -4.04 -11.64 -6.68
CA ALA A 53 -3.59 -12.55 -5.63
C ALA A 53 -4.59 -12.67 -4.46
N LEU A 54 -5.13 -11.55 -3.99
CA LEU A 54 -6.17 -11.55 -2.95
C LEU A 54 -7.45 -12.28 -3.41
N ARG A 55 -7.84 -12.10 -4.68
CA ARG A 55 -9.00 -12.81 -5.25
C ARG A 55 -8.76 -14.32 -5.31
N ALA A 56 -7.56 -14.76 -5.66
CA ALA A 56 -7.20 -16.17 -5.69
C ALA A 56 -7.25 -16.82 -4.29
N LEU A 57 -6.99 -16.04 -3.24
CA LEU A 57 -7.17 -16.43 -1.83
C LEU A 57 -8.64 -16.40 -1.35
N GLY A 58 -9.59 -16.06 -2.22
CA GLY A 58 -11.00 -15.96 -1.87
C GLY A 58 -11.43 -14.61 -1.29
N ILE A 59 -10.52 -13.65 -1.16
CA ILE A 59 -10.83 -12.28 -0.73
C ILE A 59 -11.32 -11.51 -1.97
N LYS A 60 -12.62 -11.62 -2.24
CA LYS A 60 -13.26 -11.01 -3.41
C LYS A 60 -13.56 -9.53 -3.19
N ASP A 61 -13.90 -9.17 -1.96
CA ASP A 61 -14.31 -7.84 -1.57
C ASP A 61 -13.57 -7.38 -0.31
N TYR A 62 -13.06 -6.16 -0.36
CA TYR A 62 -12.53 -5.44 0.78
C TYR A 62 -12.82 -3.94 0.57
N VAL A 63 -12.99 -3.21 1.66
CA VAL A 63 -13.34 -1.80 1.65
C VAL A 63 -12.20 -0.96 2.19
N ARG A 64 -11.99 0.20 1.56
CA ARG A 64 -11.08 1.22 2.08
C ARG A 64 -11.75 1.90 3.27
N VAL A 65 -11.26 1.60 4.48
CA VAL A 65 -11.77 2.19 5.72
C VAL A 65 -11.30 3.63 5.88
N SER A 66 -10.07 3.93 5.48
CA SER A 66 -9.53 5.28 5.55
C SER A 66 -8.34 5.47 4.64
N THR A 67 -8.21 6.69 4.12
CA THR A 67 -7.01 7.16 3.44
C THR A 67 -6.59 8.49 4.03
N THR A 68 -5.30 8.63 4.33
CA THR A 68 -4.70 9.92 4.70
C THR A 68 -3.56 10.22 3.74
N VAL A 69 -3.47 11.45 3.29
CA VAL A 69 -2.40 11.93 2.41
C VAL A 69 -1.67 13.06 3.13
N GLY A 70 -0.34 13.01 3.15
CA GLY A 70 0.48 14.08 3.71
C GLY A 70 1.80 14.22 2.97
N GLY A 71 2.38 15.42 2.98
CA GLY A 71 3.70 15.68 2.41
C GLY A 71 4.79 15.69 3.47
N ARG A 72 5.98 15.16 3.15
CA ARG A 72 7.21 15.37 3.94
C ARG A 72 8.45 15.22 3.07
N HIS A 73 9.60 15.67 3.56
CA HIS A 73 10.88 15.34 2.93
C HIS A 73 11.10 13.83 2.87
N ALA A 74 11.65 13.34 1.77
CA ALA A 74 12.08 11.96 1.58
C ALA A 74 13.15 11.61 2.62
N THR A 75 13.13 10.37 3.12
CA THR A 75 14.28 9.84 3.86
C THR A 75 15.44 9.58 2.89
N ALA A 76 16.65 9.34 3.39
CA ALA A 76 17.79 8.98 2.54
C ALA A 76 17.51 7.73 1.70
N GLU A 77 16.95 6.68 2.32
CA GLU A 77 16.56 5.44 1.66
C GLU A 77 15.50 5.67 0.57
N GLU A 78 14.46 6.46 0.86
CA GLU A 78 13.43 6.77 -0.13
C GLU A 78 13.97 7.63 -1.27
N ALA A 79 14.89 8.55 -0.98
CA ALA A 79 15.53 9.37 -2.00
C ALA A 79 16.43 8.53 -2.91
N GLU A 80 17.16 7.57 -2.37
CA GLU A 80 17.97 6.63 -3.13
C GLU A 80 17.10 5.75 -4.04
N GLU A 81 16.12 5.05 -3.47
CA GLU A 81 15.27 4.13 -4.23
C GLU A 81 14.40 4.81 -5.28
N LEU A 82 13.94 6.03 -4.99
CA LEU A 82 13.17 6.82 -5.93
C LEU A 82 14.05 7.67 -6.84
N VAL A 83 15.37 7.62 -6.72
CA VAL A 83 16.30 8.44 -7.53
C VAL A 83 15.91 9.91 -7.46
N LEU A 84 15.82 10.43 -6.25
CA LEU A 84 15.44 11.80 -5.94
C LEU A 84 16.64 12.59 -5.40
N PRO A 85 16.78 13.87 -5.75
CA PRO A 85 17.72 14.76 -5.07
C PRO A 85 17.46 14.83 -3.57
N ALA A 86 18.52 15.08 -2.79
CA ALA A 86 18.41 15.32 -1.36
C ALA A 86 17.44 16.49 -1.07
N GLY A 87 16.61 16.33 -0.03
CA GLY A 87 15.60 17.33 0.33
C GLY A 87 14.32 17.29 -0.51
N SER A 88 14.19 16.38 -1.48
CA SER A 88 12.94 16.19 -2.23
C SER A 88 11.76 15.85 -1.32
N VAL A 89 10.56 16.22 -1.74
CA VAL A 89 9.30 15.90 -1.03
C VAL A 89 8.69 14.62 -1.59
N VAL A 90 8.12 13.80 -0.70
CA VAL A 90 7.26 12.68 -1.05
C VAL A 90 5.84 12.91 -0.52
N LEU A 91 4.85 12.45 -1.29
CA LEU A 91 3.48 12.30 -0.82
C LEU A 91 3.34 10.94 -0.16
N VAL A 92 2.99 10.93 1.13
CA VAL A 92 2.78 9.72 1.94
C VAL A 92 1.29 9.43 2.02
N VAL A 93 0.87 8.38 1.32
CA VAL A 93 -0.49 7.86 1.36
C VAL A 93 -0.54 6.69 2.32
N ARG A 94 -1.38 6.80 3.37
CA ARG A 94 -1.64 5.69 4.29
C ARG A 94 -3.07 5.20 4.10
N ALA A 95 -3.21 3.92 3.83
CA ALA A 95 -4.50 3.27 3.57
C ALA A 95 -4.74 2.15 4.57
N LEU A 96 -5.92 2.10 5.16
CA LEU A 96 -6.39 0.93 5.91
C LEU A 96 -7.55 0.30 5.15
N ASP A 97 -7.38 -0.97 4.82
CA ASP A 97 -8.38 -1.80 4.16
C ASP A 97 -8.89 -2.85 5.14
N ALA A 98 -10.19 -3.15 5.07
CA ALA A 98 -10.85 -4.16 5.88
C ALA A 98 -11.77 -5.02 5.01
N LEU A 99 -12.07 -6.23 5.48
CA LEU A 99 -13.14 -7.05 4.94
C LEU A 99 -14.51 -6.38 5.20
N PRO A 100 -15.58 -6.78 4.50
CA PRO A 100 -16.91 -6.18 4.66
C PRO A 100 -17.48 -6.26 6.08
N ASP A 101 -17.03 -7.24 6.88
CA ASP A 101 -17.39 -7.39 8.30
C ASP A 101 -16.61 -6.45 9.24
N GLY A 102 -15.73 -5.61 8.69
CA GLY A 102 -14.89 -4.67 9.43
C GLY A 102 -13.58 -5.28 9.96
N THR A 103 -13.28 -6.54 9.67
CA THR A 103 -12.00 -7.17 10.02
C THR A 103 -10.85 -6.51 9.25
N PRO A 104 -9.84 -5.89 9.92
CA PRO A 104 -8.72 -5.29 9.22
C PRO A 104 -7.97 -6.33 8.37
N LEU A 105 -7.73 -5.99 7.11
CA LEU A 105 -7.04 -6.85 6.16
C LEU A 105 -5.61 -6.36 5.93
N GLN A 106 -5.47 -5.07 5.60
CA GLN A 106 -4.21 -4.50 5.15
C GLN A 106 -4.01 -3.06 5.62
N LEU A 107 -2.80 -2.74 6.05
CA LEU A 107 -2.31 -1.37 6.21
C LEU A 107 -1.23 -1.10 5.16
N GLY A 108 -1.48 -0.14 4.29
CA GLY A 108 -0.57 0.28 3.23
C GLY A 108 0.03 1.64 3.51
N VAL A 109 1.30 1.82 3.18
CA VAL A 109 1.98 3.11 3.17
C VAL A 109 2.75 3.25 1.87
N THR A 110 2.26 4.11 0.99
CA THR A 110 2.91 4.41 -0.29
C THR A 110 3.52 5.80 -0.24
N ARG A 111 4.77 5.91 -0.66
CA ARG A 111 5.48 7.18 -0.79
C ARG A 111 5.69 7.45 -2.26
N PHE A 112 5.06 8.50 -2.77
CA PHE A 112 5.19 8.91 -4.14
C PHE A 112 6.19 10.07 -4.26
N ALA A 113 7.01 10.06 -5.30
CA ALA A 113 7.82 11.21 -5.66
C ALA A 113 6.90 12.39 -6.03
N ALA A 114 6.81 13.41 -5.18
CA ALA A 114 5.85 14.51 -5.37
C ALA A 114 6.09 15.30 -6.67
N SER A 115 7.32 15.28 -7.19
CA SER A 115 7.68 15.91 -8.46
C SER A 115 7.23 15.15 -9.70
N ARG A 116 6.67 13.93 -9.55
CA ARG A 116 6.35 13.03 -10.66
C ARG A 116 4.88 12.61 -10.71
N VAL A 117 4.10 12.91 -9.68
CA VAL A 117 2.71 12.49 -9.59
C VAL A 117 1.81 13.62 -9.13
N GLU A 118 0.56 13.53 -9.55
CA GLU A 118 -0.58 14.20 -8.93
C GLU A 118 -1.48 13.12 -8.33
N LEU A 119 -2.09 13.40 -7.17
CA LEU A 119 -3.06 12.51 -6.55
C LEU A 119 -4.43 13.17 -6.65
N ASP A 120 -5.27 12.62 -7.51
CA ASP A 120 -6.68 12.96 -7.55
C ASP A 120 -7.45 12.08 -6.57
N VAL A 121 -8.33 12.68 -5.77
CA VAL A 121 -9.11 12.00 -4.72
C VAL A 121 -10.56 12.45 -4.84
N GLU A 122 -11.35 11.64 -5.53
CA GLU A 122 -12.79 11.82 -5.60
C GLU A 122 -13.46 11.18 -4.39
N HIS A 123 -14.43 11.89 -3.83
CA HIS A 123 -15.40 11.30 -2.93
C HIS A 123 -16.70 11.18 -3.73
N SER A 124 -17.19 9.97 -3.92
CA SER A 124 -18.54 9.81 -4.44
C SER A 124 -19.50 10.47 -3.45
N ALA A 125 -20.12 11.59 -3.85
CA ALA A 125 -21.29 12.08 -3.17
C ALA A 125 -22.32 10.95 -3.23
N LEU A 126 -22.68 10.40 -2.07
CA LEU A 126 -23.84 9.53 -1.95
C LEU A 126 -25.04 10.32 -2.49
N GLY A 127 -25.56 9.89 -3.64
CA GLY A 127 -26.91 10.19 -4.10
C GLY A 127 -27.86 9.10 -3.62
#